data_AF-A0A380ML34-F1
#
_entry.id   AF-A0A380ML34-F1
#
_cell.length_a   1.000
_cell.length_b   1.000
_cell.length_c   1.000
_cell.angle_alpha   90.00
_cell.angle_beta   90.00
_cell.angle_gamma   90.00
#
_symmetry.space_group_name_H-M   'P 1'
#
loop_
_entity.id
_entity.type
_entity.pdbx_description
1 polymer ?
#
loop_
_entity_poly.entity_id
_entity_poly.type
_entity_poly.pdbx_seq_one_letter_code
_entity_poly.pdbx_strand_id
1 'polypeptide(L)'
;MKKTLLCAALIAALSACDNNSKNDSNNSGSSTPAVQQEQKAALKALTGAAQAEAAESRFKDLNARTNQILAASLGKANPIFKSLKSEFLSYQRGEQSSSADTNITIEFGDVLIAEEESLSSPITVSAKNSIDHSDALAEQGIVAKITSTFIVDDALKARLELSDKESAHVAKILDHLELNTVLFADNKVEQTIGIKPVALVEDGTEFHYEGLSYTATFLQEDLKDNPIYPADIQLQSGILRFVENGVEQIKLEPISGSGNISADGDMNFKTGAIHLTTPDGVTLHIGNTETLGEKLSFDPQFPQYLGKIDHRLNDIKITSDETHVFEFKQAYLGTNTMKNGDLYNVQISAGIEPITDFLKDLAGISGVKINKSTLTVDFNNISADTLEKLQAAGYDDSIIDEAFLQSLIDNAAQNQTELHLNTAVETEAGTATAKIDIKAVAAAADNGSHKNRSSMSDESFLQDFDIEALVRVPETIPQATGMAAMMEMQAKGFLKKEDGHYVLDFSLKNGKATLNGQALPL
;
A
#
# COMPACT_ATOMS: atom_id res chain seq x y z
N MET A 1 -7.08 1.85 -23.96
CA MET A 1 -6.47 2.41 -22.74
C MET A 1 -7.50 2.83 -21.70
N LYS A 2 -8.25 3.94 -21.85
CA LYS A 2 -9.29 4.42 -20.89
C LYS A 2 -10.20 3.31 -20.30
N LYS A 3 -10.68 2.42 -21.16
CA LYS A 3 -11.64 1.34 -20.84
C LYS A 3 -10.99 0.09 -20.23
N THR A 4 -9.72 -0.15 -20.56
CA THR A 4 -8.91 -1.25 -20.03
C THR A 4 -8.40 -0.93 -18.63
N LEU A 5 -7.99 0.32 -18.40
CA LEU A 5 -7.59 0.83 -17.08
C LEU A 5 -8.76 0.78 -16.09
N LEU A 6 -9.97 1.12 -16.55
CA LEU A 6 -11.19 1.05 -15.76
C LEU A 6 -11.59 -0.39 -15.39
N CYS A 7 -11.50 -1.35 -16.32
CA CYS A 7 -11.75 -2.75 -16.02
C CYS A 7 -10.69 -3.31 -15.05
N ALA A 8 -9.43 -2.94 -15.22
CA ALA A 8 -8.36 -3.28 -14.29
C ALA A 8 -8.57 -2.63 -12.90
N ALA A 9 -9.06 -1.39 -12.86
CA ALA A 9 -9.37 -0.67 -11.63
C ALA A 9 -10.64 -1.20 -10.93
N LEU A 10 -11.64 -1.66 -11.68
CA LEU A 10 -12.80 -2.41 -11.16
C LEU A 10 -12.38 -3.76 -10.61
N ILE A 11 -11.50 -4.48 -11.31
CA ILE A 11 -10.91 -5.74 -10.82
C ILE A 11 -10.09 -5.48 -9.55
N ALA A 12 -9.29 -4.40 -9.50
CA ALA A 12 -8.53 -4.00 -8.32
C ALA A 12 -9.45 -3.58 -7.15
N ALA A 13 -10.56 -2.89 -7.43
CA ALA A 13 -11.56 -2.48 -6.44
C ALA A 13 -12.25 -3.69 -5.82
N LEU A 14 -12.54 -4.69 -6.66
CA LEU A 14 -13.17 -5.94 -6.26
C LEU A 14 -12.16 -6.91 -5.60
N SER A 15 -10.86 -6.71 -5.81
CA SER A 15 -9.78 -7.41 -5.11
C SER A 15 -9.48 -6.87 -3.71
N ALA A 16 -9.89 -5.64 -3.40
CA ALA A 16 -9.81 -5.05 -2.05
C ALA A 16 -10.90 -5.60 -1.10
N CYS A 17 -11.76 -6.48 -1.60
CA CYS A 17 -12.89 -7.05 -0.89
C CYS A 17 -12.57 -8.41 -0.25
N ASP A 18 -11.37 -8.70 0.26
CA ASP A 18 -11.18 -9.79 1.25
C ASP A 18 -9.75 -10.00 1.77
N ASN A 19 -9.58 -10.62 2.95
CA ASN A 19 -8.29 -11.04 3.55
C ASN A 19 -8.46 -12.31 4.47
N ASN A 20 -7.39 -13.10 4.72
CA ASN A 20 -7.46 -14.57 4.68
C ASN A 20 -7.46 -15.54 5.92
N SER A 21 -6.94 -16.80 5.92
CA SER A 21 -6.98 -17.97 6.88
C SER A 21 -6.62 -19.41 6.37
N LYS A 22 -5.74 -20.15 7.06
CA LYS A 22 -5.25 -21.54 6.96
C LYS A 22 -3.98 -21.72 6.10
N ASN A 23 -2.87 -22.23 6.62
CA ASN A 23 -2.61 -22.92 7.90
C ASN A 23 -1.09 -22.85 8.20
N ASP A 24 -0.70 -22.39 9.40
CA ASP A 24 0.41 -22.98 10.14
C ASP A 24 0.03 -23.02 11.62
N SER A 25 -0.05 -24.23 12.15
CA SER A 25 -0.45 -24.50 13.52
C SER A 25 0.62 -23.98 14.48
N ASN A 26 0.39 -22.83 15.10
CA ASN A 26 0.62 -22.62 16.51
C ASN A 26 -0.05 -21.32 16.94
N ASN A 27 -0.97 -21.44 17.90
CA ASN A 27 -1.66 -20.36 18.59
C ASN A 27 -2.90 -19.77 17.88
N SER A 28 -3.92 -20.61 17.65
CA SER A 28 -5.30 -20.13 17.63
C SER A 28 -5.98 -20.51 18.95
N GLY A 29 -6.88 -19.65 19.44
CA GLY A 29 -7.89 -20.02 20.43
C GLY A 29 -8.86 -21.04 19.84
N SER A 30 -8.35 -22.19 19.40
CA SER A 30 -9.15 -23.25 18.80
C SER A 30 -10.15 -23.73 19.83
N SER A 31 -11.43 -23.59 19.53
CA SER A 31 -12.44 -24.41 20.15
C SER A 31 -12.01 -25.88 19.96
N THR A 32 -11.89 -26.60 21.07
CA THR A 32 -11.41 -27.99 21.13
C THR A 32 -12.10 -28.86 20.06
N PRO A 33 -11.47 -29.92 19.53
CA PRO A 33 -12.06 -30.80 18.51
C PRO A 33 -13.49 -31.29 18.80
N ALA A 34 -13.84 -31.40 20.09
CA ALA A 34 -15.19 -31.69 20.56
C ALA A 34 -16.24 -30.62 20.17
N VAL A 35 -15.89 -29.34 20.23
CA VAL A 35 -16.78 -28.21 19.91
C VAL A 35 -17.04 -28.10 18.41
N GLN A 36 -16.00 -28.32 17.58
CA GLN A 36 -16.15 -28.38 16.11
C GLN A 36 -17.04 -29.56 15.68
N GLN A 37 -16.91 -30.71 16.38
CA GLN A 37 -17.73 -31.88 16.11
C GLN A 37 -19.19 -31.69 16.55
N GLU A 38 -19.43 -30.97 17.65
CA GLU A 38 -20.75 -30.60 18.15
C GLU A 38 -21.46 -29.57 17.25
N GLN A 39 -20.75 -28.54 16.78
CA GLN A 39 -21.27 -27.56 15.81
C GLN A 39 -21.59 -28.20 14.45
N LYS A 40 -20.73 -29.12 13.98
CA LYS A 40 -21.01 -29.89 12.76
C LYS A 40 -22.22 -30.83 12.93
N ALA A 41 -22.39 -31.43 14.09
CA ALA A 41 -23.58 -32.25 14.39
C ALA A 41 -24.85 -31.39 14.49
N ALA A 42 -24.77 -30.19 15.07
CA ALA A 42 -25.87 -29.24 15.15
C ALA A 42 -26.29 -28.71 13.78
N LEU A 43 -25.34 -28.39 12.88
CA LEU A 43 -25.65 -27.98 11.51
C LEU A 43 -26.30 -29.11 10.70
N LYS A 44 -25.82 -30.36 10.85
CA LYS A 44 -26.45 -31.53 10.20
C LYS A 44 -27.86 -31.83 10.70
N ALA A 45 -28.23 -31.33 11.88
CA ALA A 45 -29.57 -31.47 12.43
C ALA A 45 -30.54 -30.39 11.91
N LEU A 46 -30.03 -29.34 11.26
CA LEU A 46 -30.86 -28.34 10.58
C LEU A 46 -31.27 -28.88 9.21
N THR A 47 -32.55 -28.73 8.87
CA THR A 47 -33.10 -29.13 7.57
C THR A 47 -34.09 -28.09 7.07
N GLY A 48 -34.16 -27.90 5.76
CA GLY A 48 -35.17 -27.04 5.12
C GLY A 48 -35.14 -25.60 5.65
N ALA A 49 -36.26 -25.12 6.21
CA ALA A 49 -36.41 -23.73 6.64
C ALA A 49 -35.36 -23.28 7.68
N ALA A 50 -34.95 -24.16 8.60
CA ALA A 50 -33.99 -23.81 9.65
C ALA A 50 -32.56 -23.65 9.11
N GLN A 51 -32.20 -24.40 8.06
CA GLN A 51 -30.93 -24.27 7.35
C GLN A 51 -30.89 -22.99 6.51
N ALA A 52 -31.99 -22.69 5.81
CA ALA A 52 -32.14 -21.45 5.08
C ALA A 52 -32.10 -20.20 5.99
N GLU A 53 -32.65 -20.29 7.20
CA GLU A 53 -32.58 -19.22 8.22
C GLU A 53 -31.16 -19.02 8.75
N ALA A 54 -30.42 -20.11 9.01
CA ALA A 54 -29.01 -20.03 9.42
C ALA A 54 -28.13 -19.39 8.33
N ALA A 55 -28.31 -19.79 7.07
CA ALA A 55 -27.61 -19.21 5.93
C ALA A 55 -27.90 -17.71 5.77
N GLU A 56 -29.16 -17.31 5.85
CA GLU A 56 -29.55 -15.90 5.77
C GLU A 56 -28.97 -15.07 6.91
N SER A 57 -29.05 -15.57 8.15
CA SER A 57 -28.50 -14.87 9.31
C SER A 57 -27.00 -14.66 9.18
N ARG A 58 -26.25 -15.69 8.76
CA ARG A 58 -24.79 -15.61 8.59
C ARG A 58 -24.41 -14.67 7.45
N PHE A 59 -25.11 -14.73 6.33
CA PHE A 59 -24.89 -13.85 5.18
C PHE A 59 -25.17 -12.38 5.53
N LYS A 60 -26.28 -12.09 6.22
CA LYS A 60 -26.63 -10.72 6.62
C LYS A 60 -25.65 -10.16 7.66
N ASP A 61 -25.21 -10.98 8.62
CA ASP A 61 -24.21 -10.56 9.59
C ASP A 61 -22.86 -10.24 8.92
N LEU A 62 -22.43 -11.03 7.93
CA LEU A 62 -21.22 -10.73 7.16
C LEU A 62 -21.37 -9.42 6.37
N ASN A 63 -22.47 -9.24 5.64
CA ASN A 63 -22.73 -8.01 4.86
C ASN A 63 -22.81 -6.75 5.72
N ALA A 64 -23.38 -6.86 6.93
CA ALA A 64 -23.43 -5.74 7.86
C ALA A 64 -22.03 -5.25 8.27
N ARG A 65 -21.01 -6.13 8.16
CA ARG A 65 -19.61 -5.87 8.51
C ARG A 65 -18.75 -5.52 7.31
N THR A 66 -19.17 -5.83 6.08
CA THR A 66 -18.39 -5.59 4.85
C THR A 66 -17.90 -4.15 4.75
N ASN A 67 -18.70 -3.14 5.10
CA ASN A 67 -18.24 -1.74 5.04
C ASN A 67 -17.14 -1.42 6.06
N GLN A 68 -17.17 -2.03 7.24
CA GLN A 68 -16.09 -1.89 8.21
C GLN A 68 -14.82 -2.56 7.68
N ILE A 69 -14.96 -3.74 7.08
CA ILE A 69 -13.84 -4.47 6.45
C ILE A 69 -13.23 -3.65 5.31
N LEU A 70 -14.05 -3.09 4.41
CA LEU A 70 -13.60 -2.27 3.29
C LEU A 70 -12.91 -0.99 3.77
N ALA A 71 -13.50 -0.30 4.75
CA ALA A 71 -12.91 0.90 5.32
C ALA A 71 -11.55 0.64 5.98
N ALA A 72 -11.45 -0.45 6.76
CA ALA A 72 -10.20 -0.85 7.38
C ALA A 72 -9.18 -1.27 6.31
N SER A 73 -9.57 -2.08 5.32
CA SER A 73 -8.64 -2.65 4.33
C SER A 73 -8.03 -1.61 3.39
N LEU A 74 -8.73 -0.51 3.12
CA LEU A 74 -8.28 0.52 2.21
C LEU A 74 -7.52 1.64 2.93
N GLY A 75 -8.03 2.10 4.09
CA GLY A 75 -7.67 3.40 4.62
C GLY A 75 -8.04 4.56 3.68
N LYS A 76 -8.00 5.81 4.15
CA LYS A 76 -8.29 6.99 3.30
C LYS A 76 -7.16 7.37 2.33
N ALA A 77 -5.90 7.02 2.63
CA ALA A 77 -4.76 7.35 1.77
C ALA A 77 -4.50 6.31 0.68
N ASN A 78 -5.47 5.44 0.38
CA ASN A 78 -5.33 4.57 -0.78
C ASN A 78 -5.34 5.43 -2.06
N PRO A 79 -4.27 5.42 -2.88
CA PRO A 79 -4.18 6.29 -4.05
C PRO A 79 -5.13 5.88 -5.17
N ILE A 80 -5.66 4.65 -5.12
CA ILE A 80 -6.55 4.08 -6.14
C ILE A 80 -8.02 4.31 -5.76
N PHE A 81 -8.37 4.13 -4.49
CA PHE A 81 -9.74 4.21 -4.00
C PHE A 81 -9.87 5.19 -2.84
N LYS A 82 -10.71 6.21 -3.00
CA LYS A 82 -11.10 7.09 -1.91
C LYS A 82 -12.11 6.43 -0.97
N SER A 83 -13.04 5.65 -1.52
CA SER A 83 -13.94 4.81 -0.72
C SER A 83 -14.49 3.62 -1.49
N LEU A 84 -14.73 2.51 -0.79
CA LEU A 84 -15.50 1.37 -1.26
C LEU A 84 -16.61 1.09 -0.25
N LYS A 85 -17.84 0.97 -0.75
CA LYS A 85 -19.02 0.70 0.09
C LYS A 85 -19.86 -0.39 -0.54
N SER A 86 -20.23 -1.37 0.26
CA SER A 86 -21.23 -2.36 -0.07
C SER A 86 -22.59 -1.98 0.53
N GLU A 87 -23.65 -2.15 -0.25
CA GLU A 87 -25.02 -1.97 0.18
C GLU A 87 -25.79 -3.27 -0.05
N PHE A 88 -26.46 -3.76 1.00
CA PHE A 88 -27.37 -4.89 0.91
C PHE A 88 -28.78 -4.41 0.51
N LEU A 89 -29.32 -4.94 -0.59
CA LEU A 89 -30.60 -4.49 -1.14
C LEU A 89 -31.74 -5.44 -0.79
N SER A 90 -31.54 -6.73 -1.04
CA SER A 90 -32.62 -7.72 -0.99
C SER A 90 -32.10 -9.12 -0.67
N TYR A 91 -32.97 -9.96 -0.09
CA TYR A 91 -32.73 -11.39 0.08
C TYR A 91 -34.02 -12.15 -0.17
N GLN A 92 -33.95 -13.15 -1.04
CA GLN A 92 -35.06 -14.05 -1.38
C GLN A 92 -34.69 -15.46 -0.95
N ARG A 93 -35.40 -15.94 0.07
CA ARG A 93 -35.18 -17.27 0.64
C ARG A 93 -35.80 -18.35 -0.25
N GLY A 94 -35.04 -19.39 -0.52
CA GLY A 94 -35.54 -20.66 -1.08
C GLY A 94 -35.15 -21.84 -0.18
N GLU A 95 -35.60 -23.04 -0.55
CA GLU A 95 -35.53 -24.24 0.29
C GLU A 95 -34.11 -24.80 0.44
N GLN A 96 -33.32 -24.81 -0.64
CA GLN A 96 -31.94 -25.31 -0.69
C GLN A 96 -30.97 -24.30 -1.34
N SER A 97 -31.52 -23.21 -1.88
CA SER A 97 -30.77 -22.09 -2.42
C SER A 97 -31.52 -20.80 -2.16
N SER A 98 -30.81 -19.69 -2.05
CA SER A 98 -31.37 -18.34 -1.88
C SER A 98 -30.65 -17.39 -2.81
N SER A 99 -31.22 -16.21 -3.03
CA SER A 99 -30.56 -15.16 -3.78
C SER A 99 -30.57 -13.85 -3.02
N ALA A 100 -29.51 -13.06 -3.17
CA ALA A 100 -29.45 -11.72 -2.59
C ALA A 100 -28.88 -10.72 -3.59
N ASP A 101 -29.37 -9.50 -3.55
CA ASP A 101 -28.87 -8.41 -4.38
C ASP A 101 -28.07 -7.44 -3.51
N THR A 102 -26.90 -7.05 -4.00
CA THR A 102 -25.98 -6.13 -3.34
C THR A 102 -25.43 -5.13 -4.35
N ASN A 103 -25.12 -3.93 -3.90
CA ASN A 103 -24.36 -2.96 -4.69
C ASN A 103 -22.96 -2.78 -4.10
N ILE A 104 -22.00 -2.50 -4.97
CA ILE A 104 -20.69 -1.98 -4.57
C ILE A 104 -20.53 -0.60 -5.21
N THR A 105 -20.39 0.42 -4.38
CA THR A 105 -20.08 1.78 -4.80
C THR A 105 -18.60 2.04 -4.60
N ILE A 106 -17.96 2.46 -5.68
CA ILE A 106 -16.52 2.73 -5.80
C ILE A 106 -16.34 4.22 -6.02
N GLU A 107 -15.59 4.87 -5.15
CA GLU A 107 -15.10 6.23 -5.34
C GLU A 107 -13.59 6.16 -5.56
N PHE A 108 -13.14 6.57 -6.75
CA PHE A 108 -11.74 6.52 -7.13
C PHE A 108 -10.94 7.66 -6.49
N GLY A 109 -9.66 7.42 -6.24
CA GLY A 109 -8.72 8.43 -5.78
C GLY A 109 -8.34 9.39 -6.90
N ASP A 110 -7.80 10.56 -6.51
CA ASP A 110 -7.51 11.67 -7.42
C ASP A 110 -6.50 11.28 -8.52
N VAL A 111 -5.58 10.36 -8.24
CA VAL A 111 -4.59 9.84 -9.20
C VAL A 111 -5.27 9.24 -10.44
N LEU A 112 -6.37 8.49 -10.26
CA LEU A 112 -7.10 7.90 -11.38
C LEU A 112 -8.07 8.89 -12.03
N ILE A 113 -8.59 9.85 -11.27
CA ILE A 113 -9.48 10.90 -11.79
C ILE A 113 -8.72 11.84 -12.73
N ALA A 114 -7.46 12.16 -12.42
CA ALA A 114 -6.60 12.99 -13.26
C ALA A 114 -6.41 12.41 -14.67
N GLU A 115 -6.32 11.08 -14.77
CA GLU A 115 -6.19 10.36 -16.04
C GLU A 115 -7.54 10.18 -16.76
N GLU A 116 -8.64 10.13 -16.02
CA GLU A 116 -9.97 9.88 -16.56
C GLU A 116 -11.08 10.57 -15.75
N GLU A 117 -11.53 11.73 -16.24
CA GLU A 117 -12.56 12.57 -15.60
C GLU A 117 -13.89 11.81 -15.37
N SER A 118 -14.19 10.79 -16.19
CA SER A 118 -15.37 9.95 -15.99
C SER A 118 -15.34 9.17 -14.67
N LEU A 119 -14.21 9.09 -13.98
CA LEU A 119 -14.05 8.49 -12.64
C LEU A 119 -14.25 9.47 -11.47
N SER A 120 -14.44 10.77 -11.75
CA SER A 120 -14.58 11.83 -10.74
C SER A 120 -15.80 11.69 -9.82
N SER A 121 -16.82 10.93 -10.26
CA SER A 121 -18.02 10.66 -9.45
C SER A 121 -18.13 9.16 -9.15
N PRO A 122 -18.68 8.77 -7.99
CA PRO A 122 -18.79 7.36 -7.60
C PRO A 122 -19.47 6.50 -8.68
N ILE A 123 -18.96 5.28 -8.84
CA ILE A 123 -19.50 4.26 -9.74
C ILE A 123 -20.14 3.16 -8.89
N THR A 124 -21.38 2.82 -9.18
CA THR A 124 -22.08 1.71 -8.53
C THR A 124 -22.15 0.51 -9.48
N VAL A 125 -21.74 -0.64 -8.97
CA VAL A 125 -21.82 -1.93 -9.66
C VAL A 125 -22.78 -2.83 -8.89
N SER A 126 -23.82 -3.28 -9.59
CA SER A 126 -24.80 -4.22 -9.06
C SER A 126 -24.24 -5.65 -9.09
N ALA A 127 -24.48 -6.41 -8.02
CA ALA A 127 -24.08 -7.80 -7.90
C ALA A 127 -25.26 -8.66 -7.44
N LYS A 128 -25.42 -9.81 -8.10
CA LYS A 128 -26.37 -10.84 -7.72
C LYS A 128 -25.63 -12.00 -7.07
N ASN A 129 -26.07 -12.36 -5.87
CA ASN A 129 -25.48 -13.42 -5.08
C ASN A 129 -26.38 -14.66 -5.16
N SER A 130 -25.82 -15.78 -5.60
CA SER A 130 -26.44 -17.10 -5.47
C SER A 130 -25.91 -17.76 -4.21
N ILE A 131 -26.80 -18.16 -3.31
CA ILE A 131 -26.48 -18.69 -1.98
C ILE A 131 -26.96 -20.13 -1.91
N ASP A 132 -26.06 -21.09 -2.15
CA ASP A 132 -26.32 -22.53 -1.98
C ASP A 132 -26.17 -22.88 -0.50
N HIS A 133 -27.23 -23.42 0.09
CA HIS A 133 -27.24 -23.91 1.47
C HIS A 133 -27.81 -25.33 1.50
N SER A 134 -27.50 -26.14 0.49
CA SER A 134 -28.04 -27.48 0.34
C SER A 134 -27.60 -28.48 1.43
N ASP A 135 -28.37 -29.56 1.60
CA ASP A 135 -28.07 -30.64 2.56
C ASP A 135 -26.66 -31.24 2.34
N ALA A 136 -26.21 -31.30 1.08
CA ALA A 136 -24.87 -31.77 0.71
C ALA A 136 -23.74 -30.87 1.27
N LEU A 137 -23.99 -29.58 1.43
CA LEU A 137 -23.07 -28.64 2.08
C LEU A 137 -23.10 -28.80 3.61
N ALA A 138 -24.28 -28.99 4.19
CA ALA A 138 -24.41 -29.24 5.63
C ALA A 138 -23.65 -30.51 6.06
N GLU A 139 -23.63 -31.56 5.24
CA GLU A 139 -22.83 -32.77 5.49
C GLU A 139 -21.32 -32.49 5.61
N GLN A 140 -20.84 -31.49 4.85
CA GLN A 140 -19.45 -31.03 4.86
C GLN A 140 -19.15 -30.10 6.03
N GLY A 141 -20.16 -29.58 6.72
CA GLY A 141 -20.03 -28.56 7.76
C GLY A 141 -20.05 -27.13 7.20
N ILE A 142 -20.62 -26.94 6.01
CA ILE A 142 -20.74 -25.65 5.33
C ILE A 142 -22.19 -25.18 5.48
N VAL A 143 -22.37 -23.99 6.05
CA VAL A 143 -23.68 -23.33 6.21
C VAL A 143 -24.17 -22.80 4.87
N ALA A 144 -23.30 -22.16 4.10
CA ALA A 144 -23.64 -21.69 2.75
C ALA A 144 -22.39 -21.48 1.87
N LYS A 145 -22.57 -21.62 0.56
CA LYS A 145 -21.65 -21.13 -0.47
C LYS A 145 -22.33 -20.02 -1.26
N ILE A 146 -21.70 -18.86 -1.31
CA ILE A 146 -22.14 -17.68 -2.02
C ILE A 146 -21.25 -17.49 -3.24
N THR A 147 -21.86 -17.30 -4.39
CA THR A 147 -21.19 -16.89 -5.63
C THR A 147 -21.83 -15.59 -6.09
N SER A 148 -21.01 -14.55 -6.28
CA SER A 148 -21.46 -13.24 -6.74
C SER A 148 -21.21 -13.09 -8.25
N THR A 149 -22.20 -12.54 -8.95
CA THR A 149 -22.11 -12.20 -10.37
C THR A 149 -22.42 -10.73 -10.55
N PHE A 150 -21.51 -9.97 -11.15
CA PHE A 150 -21.71 -8.55 -11.41
C PHE A 150 -22.53 -8.31 -12.66
N ILE A 151 -23.30 -7.23 -12.65
CA ILE A 151 -24.25 -6.90 -13.68
C ILE A 151 -23.83 -5.58 -14.34
N VAL A 152 -23.74 -5.59 -15.67
CA VAL A 152 -23.64 -4.37 -16.48
C VAL A 152 -25.04 -3.86 -16.78
N ASP A 153 -25.65 -3.17 -15.81
CA ASP A 153 -26.98 -2.59 -15.96
C ASP A 153 -26.96 -1.30 -16.78
N ASP A 154 -28.14 -0.81 -17.17
CA ASP A 154 -28.26 0.37 -18.02
C ASP A 154 -27.77 1.65 -17.32
N ALA A 155 -27.77 1.69 -15.98
CA ALA A 155 -27.21 2.80 -15.23
C ALA A 155 -25.69 2.81 -15.34
N LEU A 156 -25.02 1.66 -15.22
CA LEU A 156 -23.58 1.53 -15.41
C LEU A 156 -23.19 1.85 -16.86
N LYS A 157 -23.94 1.36 -17.85
CA LYS A 157 -23.71 1.68 -19.27
C LYS A 157 -23.81 3.17 -19.54
N ALA A 158 -24.88 3.82 -19.06
CA ALA A 158 -25.08 5.25 -19.23
C ALA A 158 -24.00 6.06 -18.51
N ARG A 159 -23.64 5.66 -17.28
CA ARG A 159 -22.62 6.33 -16.48
C ARG A 159 -21.23 6.31 -17.11
N LEU A 160 -20.92 5.23 -17.83
CA LEU A 160 -19.64 5.00 -18.50
C LEU A 160 -19.68 5.28 -20.01
N GLU A 161 -20.81 5.79 -20.52
CA GLU A 161 -21.03 6.07 -21.94
C GLU A 161 -20.67 4.88 -22.85
N LEU A 162 -20.97 3.66 -22.40
CA LEU A 162 -20.63 2.43 -23.13
C LEU A 162 -21.57 2.25 -24.32
N SER A 163 -20.99 2.04 -25.51
CA SER A 163 -21.76 1.49 -26.64
C SER A 163 -22.20 0.05 -26.36
N ASP A 164 -23.12 -0.49 -27.17
CA ASP A 164 -23.56 -1.89 -27.04
C ASP A 164 -22.40 -2.89 -27.18
N LYS A 165 -21.48 -2.64 -28.12
CA LYS A 165 -20.27 -3.46 -28.32
C LYS A 165 -19.40 -3.45 -27.06
N GLU A 166 -19.24 -2.29 -26.44
CA GLU A 166 -18.38 -2.12 -25.26
C GLU A 166 -19.02 -2.68 -24.00
N SER A 167 -20.33 -2.52 -23.84
CA SER A 167 -21.10 -3.13 -22.77
C SER A 167 -20.97 -4.65 -22.79
N ALA A 168 -21.04 -5.26 -23.99
CA ALA A 168 -20.83 -6.70 -24.15
C ALA A 168 -19.39 -7.13 -23.82
N HIS A 169 -18.40 -6.30 -24.13
CA HIS A 169 -17.00 -6.58 -23.79
C HIS A 169 -16.75 -6.50 -22.28
N VAL A 170 -17.27 -5.47 -21.61
CA VAL A 170 -17.19 -5.32 -20.15
C VAL A 170 -17.89 -6.49 -19.44
N ALA A 171 -19.09 -6.86 -19.88
CA ALA A 171 -19.80 -8.01 -19.34
C ALA A 171 -18.96 -9.30 -19.47
N LYS A 172 -18.35 -9.52 -20.64
CA LYS A 172 -17.47 -10.67 -20.87
C LYS A 172 -16.25 -10.66 -19.92
N ILE A 173 -15.64 -9.51 -19.65
CA ILE A 173 -14.52 -9.40 -18.70
C ILE A 173 -15.02 -9.73 -17.28
N LEU A 174 -16.17 -9.21 -16.87
CA LEU A 174 -16.75 -9.47 -15.56
C LEU A 174 -17.14 -10.95 -15.37
N ASP A 175 -17.47 -11.69 -16.44
CA ASP A 175 -17.72 -13.15 -16.36
C ASP A 175 -16.46 -13.96 -15.97
N HIS A 176 -15.27 -13.41 -16.20
CA HIS A 176 -14.01 -13.99 -15.73
C HIS A 176 -13.72 -13.67 -14.27
N LEU A 177 -14.40 -12.69 -13.66
CA LEU A 177 -14.24 -12.39 -12.25
C LEU A 177 -15.05 -13.37 -11.40
N GLU A 178 -14.41 -13.94 -10.39
CA GLU A 178 -15.03 -14.83 -9.41
C GLU A 178 -14.98 -14.17 -8.04
N LEU A 179 -16.15 -13.98 -7.41
CA LEU A 179 -16.21 -13.77 -5.97
C LEU A 179 -17.02 -14.89 -5.37
N ASN A 180 -16.36 -15.68 -4.55
CA ASN A 180 -16.96 -16.78 -3.82
C ASN A 180 -16.80 -16.55 -2.33
N THR A 181 -17.76 -17.01 -1.54
CA THR A 181 -17.68 -17.00 -0.08
C THR A 181 -18.28 -18.28 0.46
N VAL A 182 -17.60 -18.94 1.37
CA VAL A 182 -18.00 -20.18 2.02
C VAL A 182 -18.12 -19.89 3.51
N LEU A 183 -19.31 -20.07 4.04
CA LEU A 183 -19.61 -19.90 5.47
C LEU A 183 -19.59 -21.28 6.10
N PHE A 184 -18.67 -21.54 7.02
CA PHE A 184 -18.58 -22.81 7.74
C PHE A 184 -19.36 -22.74 9.07
N ALA A 185 -19.66 -23.93 9.62
CA ALA A 185 -20.40 -24.08 10.87
C ALA A 185 -19.64 -23.57 12.10
N ASP A 186 -18.31 -23.59 12.05
CA ASP A 186 -17.39 -23.24 13.13
C ASP A 186 -17.00 -21.75 13.12
N ASN A 187 -17.89 -20.90 12.60
CA ASN A 187 -17.68 -19.47 12.36
C ASN A 187 -16.59 -19.10 11.33
N LYS A 188 -15.80 -20.06 10.84
CA LYS A 188 -14.86 -19.85 9.74
C LYS A 188 -15.64 -19.35 8.51
N VAL A 189 -15.09 -18.35 7.85
CA VAL A 189 -15.46 -17.92 6.52
C VAL A 189 -14.29 -18.26 5.61
N GLU A 190 -14.51 -18.53 4.33
CA GLU A 190 -13.48 -18.57 3.30
C GLU A 190 -14.00 -17.79 2.11
N GLN A 191 -13.30 -16.77 1.67
CA GLN A 191 -13.71 -15.98 0.53
C GLN A 191 -12.65 -16.09 -0.56
N THR A 192 -13.03 -16.00 -1.83
CA THR A 192 -12.10 -16.15 -2.93
C THR A 192 -12.43 -15.12 -3.97
N ILE A 193 -11.45 -14.31 -4.32
CA ILE A 193 -11.50 -13.38 -5.44
C ILE A 193 -10.58 -13.93 -6.51
N GLY A 194 -11.12 -14.27 -7.66
CA GLY A 194 -10.38 -14.90 -8.74
C GLY A 194 -10.60 -14.22 -10.07
N ILE A 195 -9.62 -14.31 -10.95
CA ILE A 195 -9.77 -14.03 -12.37
C ILE A 195 -9.59 -15.39 -13.05
N LYS A 196 -10.63 -15.90 -13.69
CA LYS A 196 -10.55 -17.12 -14.51
C LYS A 196 -9.56 -16.89 -15.66
N PRO A 197 -8.94 -17.96 -16.17
CA PRO A 197 -8.14 -17.88 -17.38
C PRO A 197 -8.89 -17.17 -18.50
N VAL A 198 -8.23 -16.22 -19.16
CA VAL A 198 -8.79 -15.42 -20.24
C VAL A 198 -7.78 -15.33 -21.38
N ALA A 199 -8.26 -15.53 -22.61
CA ALA A 199 -7.52 -15.31 -23.83
C ALA A 199 -8.34 -14.39 -24.75
N LEU A 200 -7.79 -13.22 -25.07
CA LEU A 200 -8.39 -12.23 -25.96
C LEU A 200 -7.49 -12.07 -27.18
N VAL A 201 -8.08 -12.14 -28.37
CA VAL A 201 -7.37 -11.93 -29.64
C VAL A 201 -8.17 -10.95 -30.48
N GLU A 202 -7.58 -9.81 -30.82
CA GLU A 202 -8.17 -8.78 -31.67
C GLU A 202 -7.07 -8.10 -32.51
N ASP A 203 -7.27 -7.99 -33.81
CA ASP A 203 -6.41 -7.22 -34.74
C ASP A 203 -4.88 -7.47 -34.61
N GLY A 204 -4.47 -8.74 -34.50
CA GLY A 204 -3.06 -9.13 -34.39
C GLY A 204 -2.46 -8.92 -32.99
N THR A 205 -3.27 -8.51 -32.02
CA THR A 205 -2.94 -8.41 -30.60
C THR A 205 -3.55 -9.59 -29.84
N GLU A 206 -2.76 -10.22 -28.98
CA GLU A 206 -3.19 -11.31 -28.10
C GLU A 206 -2.88 -10.98 -26.64
N PHE A 207 -3.88 -11.13 -25.78
CA PHE A 207 -3.72 -11.07 -24.33
C PHE A 207 -4.10 -12.43 -23.76
N HIS A 208 -3.15 -13.07 -23.08
CA HIS A 208 -3.35 -14.35 -22.41
C HIS A 208 -3.06 -14.18 -20.93
N TYR A 209 -4.02 -14.52 -20.09
CA TYR A 209 -3.82 -14.58 -18.66
C TYR A 209 -4.35 -15.90 -18.12
N GLU A 210 -3.51 -16.67 -17.46
CA GLU A 210 -3.86 -17.98 -16.91
C GLU A 210 -4.60 -17.88 -15.56
N GLY A 211 -4.91 -16.66 -15.14
CA GLY A 211 -5.81 -16.37 -14.05
C GLY A 211 -5.14 -15.90 -12.77
N LEU A 212 -5.97 -15.57 -11.80
CA LEU A 212 -5.61 -15.14 -10.46
C LEU A 212 -6.53 -15.85 -9.47
N SER A 213 -6.01 -16.22 -8.33
CA SER A 213 -6.79 -16.59 -7.16
C SER A 213 -6.16 -15.92 -5.96
N TYR A 214 -6.98 -15.10 -5.32
CA TYR A 214 -6.72 -14.53 -4.03
C TYR A 214 -7.74 -15.13 -3.07
N THR A 215 -7.29 -15.88 -2.09
CA THR A 215 -8.18 -16.47 -1.09
C THR A 215 -8.15 -15.65 0.18
N ALA A 216 -9.23 -15.73 0.94
CA ALA A 216 -9.53 -15.16 2.22
C ALA A 216 -10.16 -16.20 3.19
N THR A 217 -10.06 -16.14 4.53
CA THR A 217 -10.53 -17.14 5.49
C THR A 217 -10.45 -16.70 6.97
N PHE A 218 -11.44 -16.11 7.57
CA PHE A 218 -11.30 -15.58 8.94
C PHE A 218 -12.38 -16.19 9.83
N LEU A 219 -12.29 -15.96 11.14
CA LEU A 219 -13.42 -16.21 12.01
C LEU A 219 -14.33 -14.99 11.97
N GLN A 220 -15.59 -15.18 11.58
CA GLN A 220 -16.56 -14.08 11.47
C GLN A 220 -16.77 -13.34 12.81
N GLU A 221 -16.53 -14.00 13.94
CA GLU A 221 -16.65 -13.39 15.27
C GLU A 221 -15.52 -12.41 15.61
N ASP A 222 -14.33 -12.60 15.03
CA ASP A 222 -13.17 -11.71 15.27
C ASP A 222 -13.38 -10.31 14.66
N LEU A 223 -14.37 -10.16 13.78
CA LEU A 223 -14.74 -8.90 13.15
C LEU A 223 -15.45 -7.91 14.07
N LYS A 224 -16.02 -8.39 15.19
CA LYS A 224 -17.02 -7.63 15.95
C LYS A 224 -16.45 -6.47 16.75
N ASP A 225 -15.18 -6.55 17.13
CA ASP A 225 -14.57 -5.61 18.07
C ASP A 225 -13.13 -5.22 17.68
N ASN A 226 -12.65 -5.69 16.52
CA ASN A 226 -11.26 -5.49 16.12
C ASN A 226 -11.13 -4.33 15.10
N PRO A 227 -10.28 -3.32 15.36
CA PRO A 227 -9.93 -2.30 14.36
C PRO A 227 -9.07 -2.87 13.22
N ILE A 228 -8.74 -4.15 13.26
CA ILE A 228 -7.95 -4.88 12.28
C ILE A 228 -8.74 -6.10 11.85
N TYR A 229 -8.41 -6.63 10.68
CA TYR A 229 -9.04 -7.80 10.12
C TYR A 229 -8.07 -9.01 10.18
N PRO A 230 -8.21 -9.90 11.18
CA PRO A 230 -7.28 -11.01 11.38
C PRO A 230 -7.50 -12.11 10.36
N ALA A 231 -6.42 -12.52 9.68
CA ALA A 231 -6.56 -13.27 8.45
C ALA A 231 -5.25 -13.88 7.84
N ASP A 232 -5.16 -15.17 7.44
CA ASP A 232 -4.01 -15.87 6.75
C ASP A 232 -4.03 -15.91 5.20
N ILE A 233 -3.30 -15.05 4.49
CA ILE A 233 -3.38 -14.76 3.03
C ILE A 233 -2.76 -15.84 2.13
N GLN A 234 -3.30 -16.00 0.91
CA GLN A 234 -2.88 -16.90 -0.15
C GLN A 234 -3.19 -16.24 -1.50
N LEU A 235 -2.15 -16.13 -2.31
CA LEU A 235 -2.15 -15.57 -3.65
C LEU A 235 -1.59 -16.62 -4.60
N GLN A 236 -2.27 -16.82 -5.73
CA GLN A 236 -1.79 -17.62 -6.84
C GLN A 236 -2.16 -16.92 -8.14
N SER A 237 -1.19 -16.55 -8.95
CA SER A 237 -1.42 -16.09 -10.32
C SER A 237 -0.91 -17.13 -11.31
N GLY A 238 -1.46 -17.10 -12.52
CA GLY A 238 -0.90 -17.78 -13.67
C GLY A 238 0.00 -16.85 -14.49
N ILE A 239 0.46 -17.33 -15.65
CA ILE A 239 1.22 -16.52 -16.60
C ILE A 239 0.35 -15.42 -17.18
N LEU A 240 0.87 -14.19 -17.25
CA LEU A 240 0.34 -13.12 -18.10
C LEU A 240 1.26 -12.94 -19.31
N ARG A 241 0.68 -12.92 -20.50
CA ARG A 241 1.35 -12.62 -21.77
C ARG A 241 0.55 -11.61 -22.56
N PHE A 242 1.24 -10.60 -23.07
CA PHE A 242 0.73 -9.68 -24.07
C PHE A 242 1.59 -9.81 -25.34
N VAL A 243 0.96 -10.07 -26.48
CA VAL A 243 1.61 -10.28 -27.77
C VAL A 243 1.02 -9.31 -28.77
N GLU A 244 1.85 -8.62 -29.55
CA GLU A 244 1.41 -7.70 -30.59
C GLU A 244 2.16 -8.03 -31.89
N ASN A 245 1.41 -8.25 -32.98
CA ASN A 245 1.95 -8.61 -34.29
C ASN A 245 2.90 -9.82 -34.26
N GLY A 246 2.61 -10.79 -33.38
CA GLY A 246 3.41 -12.00 -33.18
C GLY A 246 4.68 -11.81 -32.33
N VAL A 247 4.88 -10.64 -31.73
CA VAL A 247 6.00 -10.33 -30.82
C VAL A 247 5.49 -10.23 -29.39
N GLU A 248 6.05 -11.03 -28.48
CA GLU A 248 5.74 -10.96 -27.05
C GLU A 248 6.24 -9.62 -26.49
N GLN A 249 5.29 -8.80 -26.04
CA GLN A 249 5.53 -7.47 -25.52
C GLN A 249 5.77 -7.51 -24.01
N ILE A 250 5.00 -8.31 -23.29
CA ILE A 250 5.12 -8.43 -21.84
C ILE A 250 4.89 -9.89 -21.47
N LYS A 251 5.73 -10.42 -20.60
CA LYS A 251 5.51 -11.70 -19.94
C LYS A 251 5.78 -11.59 -18.45
N LEU A 252 4.77 -11.91 -17.64
CA LEU A 252 4.88 -12.06 -16.19
C LEU A 252 4.67 -13.53 -15.85
N GLU A 253 5.67 -14.15 -15.22
CA GLU A 253 5.58 -15.53 -14.73
C GLU A 253 4.61 -15.64 -13.54
N PRO A 254 4.12 -16.85 -13.21
CA PRO A 254 3.25 -17.08 -12.06
C PRO A 254 3.87 -16.58 -10.76
N ILE A 255 3.08 -15.83 -9.99
CA ILE A 255 3.44 -15.36 -8.65
C ILE A 255 2.54 -16.11 -7.67
N SER A 256 3.16 -16.71 -6.67
CA SER A 256 2.44 -17.22 -5.50
C SER A 256 2.80 -16.38 -4.28
N GLY A 257 1.97 -16.41 -3.26
CA GLY A 257 2.29 -15.75 -2.00
C GLY A 257 1.39 -16.24 -0.89
N SER A 258 1.83 -16.04 0.34
CA SER A 258 1.03 -16.34 1.51
C SER A 258 1.43 -15.44 2.68
N GLY A 259 0.52 -15.27 3.63
CA GLY A 259 0.78 -14.46 4.80
C GLY A 259 -0.23 -14.64 5.90
N ASN A 260 -0.21 -13.75 6.89
CA ASN A 260 -1.27 -13.60 7.86
C ASN A 260 -1.29 -12.21 8.51
N ILE A 261 -2.42 -11.89 9.11
CA ILE A 261 -2.66 -10.77 10.01
C ILE A 261 -3.24 -11.39 11.28
N SER A 262 -2.65 -11.15 12.43
CA SER A 262 -3.15 -11.65 13.71
C SER A 262 -4.12 -10.67 14.36
N ALA A 263 -4.83 -11.14 15.38
CA ALA A 263 -5.81 -10.33 16.10
C ALA A 263 -5.19 -9.16 16.89
N ASP A 264 -3.91 -9.25 17.25
CA ASP A 264 -3.11 -8.20 17.88
C ASP A 264 -2.43 -7.26 16.88
N GLY A 265 -2.64 -7.47 15.58
CA GLY A 265 -2.21 -6.55 14.54
C GLY A 265 -0.82 -6.80 13.98
N ASP A 266 -0.21 -7.95 14.25
CA ASP A 266 1.01 -8.34 13.57
C ASP A 266 0.66 -8.91 12.20
N MET A 267 1.42 -8.52 11.17
CA MET A 267 1.21 -8.94 9.79
C MET A 267 2.50 -9.51 9.22
N ASN A 268 2.39 -10.54 8.40
CA ASN A 268 3.48 -11.05 7.59
C ASN A 268 2.91 -11.53 6.26
N PHE A 269 3.34 -10.99 5.14
CA PHE A 269 2.99 -11.48 3.82
C PHE A 269 4.23 -11.63 2.96
N LYS A 270 4.38 -12.78 2.33
CA LYS A 270 5.53 -13.10 1.49
C LYS A 270 5.07 -13.62 0.13
N THR A 271 5.69 -13.13 -0.93
CA THR A 271 5.51 -13.67 -2.29
C THR A 271 6.67 -14.59 -2.66
N GLY A 272 6.44 -15.45 -3.65
CA GLY A 272 7.49 -16.12 -4.40
C GLY A 272 8.18 -15.16 -5.37
N ALA A 273 9.00 -15.72 -6.26
CA ALA A 273 9.74 -14.92 -7.21
C ALA A 273 8.81 -14.22 -8.21
N ILE A 274 9.16 -12.97 -8.53
CA ILE A 274 8.55 -12.19 -9.59
C ILE A 274 9.53 -12.17 -10.77
N HIS A 275 9.05 -12.52 -11.95
CA HIS A 275 9.84 -12.48 -13.18
C HIS A 275 9.02 -11.79 -14.27
N LEU A 276 9.53 -10.66 -14.75
CA LEU A 276 8.95 -9.86 -15.82
C LEU A 276 9.94 -9.75 -16.97
N THR A 277 9.44 -9.95 -18.19
CA THR A 277 10.18 -9.73 -19.45
C THR A 277 9.42 -8.74 -20.33
N THR A 278 10.14 -7.81 -20.95
CA THR A 278 9.63 -6.80 -21.88
C THR A 278 10.17 -7.03 -23.30
N PRO A 279 9.67 -6.32 -24.34
CA PRO A 279 9.95 -6.66 -25.75
C PRO A 279 11.40 -6.36 -26.17
N ASP A 280 12.06 -5.44 -25.46
CA ASP A 280 13.46 -5.06 -25.66
C ASP A 280 14.45 -6.02 -24.97
N GLY A 281 13.95 -7.10 -24.37
CA GLY A 281 14.77 -8.07 -23.65
C GLY A 281 15.14 -7.63 -22.23
N VAL A 282 14.59 -6.51 -21.74
CA VAL A 282 14.75 -6.15 -20.34
C VAL A 282 14.04 -7.19 -19.48
N THR A 283 14.75 -7.68 -18.46
CA THR A 283 14.20 -8.59 -17.46
C THR A 283 14.31 -7.99 -16.08
N LEU A 284 13.23 -8.10 -15.31
CA LEU A 284 13.20 -7.83 -13.88
C LEU A 284 12.96 -9.15 -13.15
N HIS A 285 13.88 -9.48 -12.25
CA HIS A 285 13.72 -10.54 -11.28
C HIS A 285 13.70 -9.95 -9.87
N ILE A 286 12.75 -10.40 -9.06
CA ILE A 286 12.74 -10.18 -7.61
C ILE A 286 12.58 -11.56 -6.99
N GLY A 287 13.53 -12.01 -6.16
CA GLY A 287 13.48 -13.35 -5.57
C GLY A 287 12.27 -13.58 -4.67
N ASN A 288 11.85 -12.54 -3.93
CA ASN A 288 10.58 -12.47 -3.21
C ASN A 288 10.31 -11.04 -2.73
N THR A 289 9.05 -10.77 -2.41
CA THR A 289 8.66 -9.60 -1.60
C THR A 289 8.22 -10.04 -0.22
N GLU A 290 8.49 -9.21 0.78
CA GLU A 290 8.03 -9.40 2.16
C GLU A 290 7.39 -8.11 2.66
N THR A 291 6.21 -8.23 3.25
CA THR A 291 5.52 -7.15 3.95
C THR A 291 5.33 -7.59 5.39
N LEU A 292 5.89 -6.84 6.34
CA LEU A 292 5.77 -7.10 7.76
C LEU A 292 5.01 -5.97 8.41
N GLY A 293 4.10 -6.27 9.33
CA GLY A 293 3.41 -5.31 10.17
C GLY A 293 3.57 -5.67 11.63
N GLU A 294 3.71 -4.68 12.49
CA GLU A 294 3.77 -4.87 13.94
C GLU A 294 2.78 -3.92 14.61
N LYS A 295 1.90 -4.47 15.47
CA LYS A 295 0.90 -3.72 16.24
C LYS A 295 0.08 -2.75 15.38
N LEU A 296 -0.36 -3.21 14.23
CA LEU A 296 -1.24 -2.41 13.39
C LEU A 296 -2.50 -2.04 14.16
N SER A 297 -3.11 -0.91 13.87
CA SER A 297 -4.44 -0.58 14.39
C SER A 297 -5.07 0.52 13.57
N PHE A 298 -6.34 0.40 13.22
CA PHE A 298 -7.04 1.46 12.51
C PHE A 298 -7.48 2.58 13.46
N ASP A 299 -7.10 3.82 13.14
CA ASP A 299 -7.56 5.00 13.88
C ASP A 299 -8.70 5.70 13.12
N PRO A 300 -9.93 5.74 13.63
CA PRO A 300 -11.03 6.40 12.92
C PRO A 300 -10.87 7.93 12.78
N GLN A 301 -10.05 8.59 13.61
CA GLN A 301 -9.77 10.03 13.49
C GLN A 301 -8.79 10.35 12.35
N PHE A 302 -7.89 9.41 12.08
CA PHE A 302 -6.97 9.42 10.95
C PHE A 302 -7.09 8.05 10.27
N PRO A 303 -8.11 7.85 9.41
CA PRO A 303 -8.62 6.54 8.96
C PRO A 303 -7.61 5.75 8.13
N GLN A 304 -6.58 5.28 8.82
CA GLN A 304 -5.40 4.59 8.35
C GLN A 304 -4.86 3.70 9.46
N TYR A 305 -3.96 2.81 9.09
CA TYR A 305 -3.24 1.99 10.04
C TYR A 305 -2.14 2.79 10.75
N LEU A 306 -2.23 2.83 12.06
CA LEU A 306 -1.11 3.07 12.96
C LEU A 306 -0.28 1.78 13.09
N GLY A 307 0.86 1.87 13.76
CA GLY A 307 1.81 0.78 13.92
C GLY A 307 2.92 0.85 12.89
N LYS A 308 3.71 -0.22 12.82
CA LYS A 308 4.86 -0.33 11.93
C LYS A 308 4.52 -1.21 10.73
N ILE A 309 4.87 -0.77 9.52
CA ILE A 309 4.76 -1.53 8.27
C ILE A 309 6.12 -1.47 7.58
N ASP A 310 6.70 -2.61 7.22
CA ASP A 310 7.93 -2.72 6.44
C ASP A 310 7.66 -3.51 5.15
N HIS A 311 7.95 -2.92 4.00
CA HIS A 311 7.96 -3.57 2.70
C HIS A 311 9.39 -3.82 2.25
N ARG A 312 9.66 -5.02 1.73
CA ARG A 312 10.99 -5.44 1.30
C ARG A 312 10.90 -6.15 -0.05
N LEU A 313 11.82 -5.82 -0.93
CA LEU A 313 12.11 -6.51 -2.18
C LEU A 313 13.48 -7.16 -2.02
N ASN A 314 13.55 -8.48 -2.15
CA ASN A 314 14.78 -9.25 -1.95
C ASN A 314 15.28 -9.81 -3.27
N ASP A 315 16.60 -9.89 -3.42
CA ASP A 315 17.30 -10.48 -4.58
C ASP A 315 16.80 -9.89 -5.91
N ILE A 316 16.94 -8.57 -6.04
CA ILE A 316 16.51 -7.80 -7.21
C ILE A 316 17.59 -7.88 -8.28
N LYS A 317 17.20 -8.23 -9.50
CA LYS A 317 18.07 -8.18 -10.68
C LYS A 317 17.33 -7.55 -11.85
N ILE A 318 17.93 -6.50 -12.41
CA ILE A 318 17.45 -5.82 -13.61
C ILE A 318 18.51 -6.03 -14.68
N THR A 319 18.14 -6.62 -15.80
CA THR A 319 19.04 -6.86 -16.94
C THR A 319 18.43 -6.20 -18.15
N SER A 320 19.08 -5.19 -18.75
CA SER A 320 18.61 -4.59 -20.01
C SER A 320 19.36 -5.13 -21.23
N ASP A 321 20.63 -5.48 -21.07
CA ASP A 321 21.46 -6.18 -22.06
C ASP A 321 22.59 -6.94 -21.35
N GLU A 322 23.51 -7.57 -22.11
CA GLU A 322 24.63 -8.32 -21.54
C GLU A 322 25.60 -7.48 -20.68
N THR A 323 25.57 -6.16 -20.82
CA THR A 323 26.50 -5.21 -20.17
C THR A 323 25.87 -4.40 -19.05
N HIS A 324 24.55 -4.23 -19.04
CA HIS A 324 23.82 -3.45 -18.04
C HIS A 324 22.99 -4.39 -17.16
N VAL A 325 23.62 -4.82 -16.07
CA VAL A 325 23.02 -5.67 -15.03
C VAL A 325 23.11 -4.95 -13.70
N PHE A 326 21.95 -4.61 -13.13
CA PHE A 326 21.85 -4.02 -11.80
C PHE A 326 21.32 -5.06 -10.83
N GLU A 327 22.10 -5.35 -9.79
CA GLU A 327 21.70 -6.30 -8.75
C GLU A 327 21.66 -5.60 -7.39
N PHE A 328 20.59 -5.87 -6.64
CA PHE A 328 20.43 -5.41 -5.26
C PHE A 328 20.07 -6.61 -4.41
N LYS A 329 20.75 -6.76 -3.29
CA LYS A 329 20.40 -7.75 -2.28
C LYS A 329 19.02 -7.46 -1.71
N GLN A 330 18.75 -6.19 -1.45
CA GLN A 330 17.48 -5.75 -0.89
C GLN A 330 17.19 -4.29 -1.25
N ALA A 331 15.90 -3.97 -1.42
CA ALA A 331 15.36 -2.63 -1.28
C ALA A 331 14.21 -2.68 -0.27
N TYR A 332 14.07 -1.65 0.57
CA TYR A 332 12.99 -1.61 1.56
C TYR A 332 12.43 -0.20 1.74
N LEU A 333 11.16 -0.17 2.14
CA LEU A 333 10.43 1.01 2.56
C LEU A 333 9.59 0.62 3.78
N GLY A 334 9.72 1.35 4.88
CA GLY A 334 8.98 1.14 6.10
C GLY A 334 8.40 2.42 6.63
N THR A 335 7.28 2.31 7.33
CA THR A 335 6.62 3.38 8.06
C THR A 335 6.33 2.92 9.49
N ASN A 336 6.37 3.84 10.44
CA ASN A 336 5.91 3.60 11.80
C ASN A 336 5.15 4.82 12.30
N THR A 337 3.83 4.67 12.43
CA THR A 337 2.92 5.75 12.81
C THR A 337 2.37 5.46 14.20
N MET A 338 2.63 6.35 15.15
CA MET A 338 2.18 6.21 16.54
C MET A 338 1.32 7.41 16.91
N LYS A 339 0.21 7.16 17.61
CA LYS A 339 -0.62 8.22 18.16
C LYS A 339 0.00 8.80 19.44
N ASN A 340 0.00 10.12 19.56
CA ASN A 340 0.46 10.88 20.72
C ASN A 340 -0.60 11.93 21.10
N GLY A 341 -1.60 11.51 21.88
CA GLY A 341 -2.78 12.35 22.15
C GLY A 341 -3.62 12.55 20.90
N ASP A 342 -3.83 13.81 20.50
CA ASP A 342 -4.52 14.19 19.25
C ASP A 342 -3.56 14.35 18.05
N LEU A 343 -2.26 14.11 18.28
CA LEU A 343 -1.18 14.23 17.28
C LEU A 343 -0.56 12.85 16.99
N TYR A 344 0.38 12.82 16.05
CA TYR A 344 1.03 11.61 15.58
C TYR A 344 2.56 11.79 15.54
N ASN A 345 3.27 10.69 15.75
CA ASN A 345 4.70 10.57 15.47
C ASN A 345 4.86 9.58 14.32
N VAL A 346 5.57 9.95 13.28
CA VAL A 346 5.70 9.18 12.04
C VAL A 346 7.16 9.05 11.69
N GLN A 347 7.62 7.82 11.57
CA GLN A 347 8.93 7.49 11.01
C GLN A 347 8.73 6.87 9.64
N ILE A 348 9.48 7.33 8.64
CA ILE A 348 9.60 6.73 7.31
C ILE A 348 11.04 6.27 7.17
N SER A 349 11.27 5.03 6.77
CA SER A 349 12.60 4.48 6.54
C SER A 349 12.66 3.87 5.15
N ALA A 350 13.68 4.20 4.38
CA ALA A 350 13.93 3.59 3.08
C ALA A 350 15.39 3.20 2.96
N GLY A 351 15.69 2.18 2.14
CA GLY A 351 17.07 1.84 1.86
C GLY A 351 17.24 0.84 0.73
N ILE A 352 18.47 0.79 0.24
CA ILE A 352 18.91 -0.14 -0.81
C ILE A 352 20.27 -0.74 -0.44
N GLU A 353 20.47 -2.01 -0.78
CA GLU A 353 21.71 -2.75 -0.60
C GLU A 353 22.19 -3.27 -1.97
N PRO A 354 22.87 -2.44 -2.78
CA PRO A 354 23.36 -2.84 -4.10
C PRO A 354 24.46 -3.90 -4.03
N ILE A 355 24.45 -4.83 -4.98
CA ILE A 355 25.48 -5.85 -5.19
C ILE A 355 26.45 -5.41 -6.29
N THR A 356 25.94 -4.86 -7.40
CA THR A 356 26.76 -4.34 -8.49
C THR A 356 27.26 -2.92 -8.18
N ASP A 357 28.31 -2.49 -8.89
CA ASP A 357 28.82 -1.12 -8.80
C ASP A 357 27.95 -0.19 -9.64
N PHE A 358 26.71 0.02 -9.18
CA PHE A 358 25.72 0.75 -9.96
C PHE A 358 26.11 2.22 -10.21
N LEU A 359 26.98 2.81 -9.37
CA LEU A 359 27.49 4.17 -9.61
C LEU A 359 28.37 4.25 -10.84
N LYS A 360 29.20 3.23 -11.05
CA LYS A 360 30.01 3.11 -12.26
C LYS A 360 29.12 2.91 -13.48
N ASP A 361 28.15 2.01 -13.39
CA ASP A 361 27.33 1.62 -14.53
C ASP A 361 26.29 2.71 -14.90
N LEU A 362 25.74 3.45 -13.92
CA LEU A 362 24.74 4.49 -14.13
C LEU A 362 25.34 5.89 -14.37
N ALA A 363 26.38 6.25 -13.62
CA ALA A 363 26.91 7.61 -13.60
C ALA A 363 28.38 7.71 -14.04
N GLY A 364 29.02 6.60 -14.40
CA GLY A 364 30.44 6.56 -14.76
C GLY A 364 31.39 6.85 -13.59
N ILE A 365 30.88 6.89 -12.35
CA ILE A 365 31.68 7.19 -11.16
C ILE A 365 32.36 5.89 -10.71
N SER A 366 33.68 5.82 -10.90
CA SER A 366 34.49 4.67 -10.49
C SER A 366 35.26 4.93 -9.20
N GLY A 367 35.70 3.86 -8.54
CA GLY A 367 36.63 3.93 -7.40
C GLY A 367 35.95 3.92 -6.03
N VAL A 368 34.63 3.92 -5.96
CA VAL A 368 33.88 3.73 -4.71
C VAL A 368 32.62 2.91 -5.00
N LYS A 369 32.55 1.72 -4.39
CA LYS A 369 31.32 0.92 -4.36
C LYS A 369 30.43 1.28 -3.17
N ILE A 370 29.14 1.53 -3.43
CA ILE A 370 28.11 1.63 -2.38
C ILE A 370 27.77 0.22 -1.91
N ASN A 371 27.73 0.02 -0.59
CA ASN A 371 27.27 -1.22 0.05
C ASN A 371 25.83 -1.09 0.54
N LYS A 372 25.47 0.10 1.04
CA LYS A 372 24.14 0.39 1.58
C LYS A 372 23.86 1.88 1.50
N SER A 373 22.62 2.23 1.15
CA SER A 373 22.10 3.59 1.28
C SER A 373 20.83 3.55 2.10
N THR A 374 20.68 4.49 3.03
CA THR A 374 19.53 4.58 3.92
C THR A 374 19.03 6.02 4.02
N LEU A 375 17.73 6.16 4.20
CA LEU A 375 17.02 7.40 4.50
C LEU A 375 16.06 7.10 5.64
N THR A 376 16.08 7.92 6.68
CA THR A 376 15.07 7.95 7.74
C THR A 376 14.55 9.37 7.87
N VAL A 377 13.22 9.51 7.89
CA VAL A 377 12.53 10.77 8.09
C VAL A 377 11.56 10.59 9.25
N ASP A 378 11.76 11.35 10.33
CA ASP A 378 10.90 11.36 11.50
C ASP A 378 10.15 12.68 11.59
N PHE A 379 8.83 12.62 11.71
CA PHE A 379 7.95 13.74 12.06
C PHE A 379 7.39 13.47 13.46
N ASN A 380 7.63 14.36 14.41
CA ASN A 380 7.05 14.28 15.75
C ASN A 380 5.97 15.34 15.92
N ASN A 381 4.86 15.01 16.59
CA ASN A 381 3.75 15.92 16.90
C ASN A 381 3.01 16.48 15.66
N ILE A 382 2.87 15.69 14.60
CA ILE A 382 2.09 16.09 13.41
C ILE A 382 0.58 15.91 13.64
N SER A 383 -0.26 16.77 13.05
CA SER A 383 -1.73 16.59 13.14
C SER A 383 -2.23 15.63 12.06
N ALA A 384 -3.42 15.06 12.23
CA ALA A 384 -4.03 14.18 11.23
C ALA A 384 -4.15 14.85 9.84
N ASP A 385 -4.58 16.12 9.79
CA ASP A 385 -4.76 16.86 8.53
C ASP A 385 -3.43 17.07 7.79
N THR A 386 -2.38 17.47 8.51
CA THR A 386 -1.05 17.67 7.91
C THR A 386 -0.43 16.34 7.49
N LEU A 387 -0.65 15.27 8.25
CA LEU A 387 -0.18 13.94 7.90
C LEU A 387 -0.90 13.39 6.65
N GLU A 388 -2.20 13.60 6.51
CA GLU A 388 -2.99 13.23 5.32
C GLU A 388 -2.43 13.92 4.06
N LYS A 389 -2.10 15.21 4.16
CA LYS A 389 -1.46 15.96 3.06
C LYS A 389 -0.05 15.47 2.75
N LEU A 390 0.75 15.17 3.78
CA LEU A 390 2.12 14.67 3.60
C LEU A 390 2.14 13.36 2.82
N GLN A 391 1.20 12.47 3.11
CA GLN A 391 1.07 11.21 2.38
C GLN A 391 0.57 11.43 0.95
N ALA A 392 -0.40 12.31 0.75
CA ALA A 392 -0.87 12.66 -0.59
C ALA A 392 0.26 13.22 -1.47
N ALA A 393 1.10 14.11 -0.91
CA ALA A 393 2.28 14.66 -1.58
C ALA A 393 3.34 13.58 -1.95
N GLY A 394 3.37 12.44 -1.26
CA GLY A 394 4.21 11.31 -1.65
C GLY A 394 3.76 10.60 -2.93
N TYR A 395 2.52 10.84 -3.38
CA TYR A 395 1.94 10.26 -4.61
C TYR A 395 1.84 11.28 -5.75
N ASP A 396 1.67 12.56 -5.43
CA ASP A 396 1.51 13.64 -6.39
C ASP A 396 2.29 14.89 -5.95
N ASP A 397 3.40 15.14 -6.63
CA ASP A 397 4.25 16.30 -6.38
C ASP A 397 3.52 17.64 -6.61
N SER A 398 2.40 17.66 -7.36
CA SER A 398 1.60 18.87 -7.58
C SER A 398 0.89 19.36 -6.32
N ILE A 399 0.75 18.48 -5.31
CA ILE A 399 0.21 18.80 -3.98
C ILE A 399 1.24 19.58 -3.15
N ILE A 400 2.52 19.55 -3.51
CA ILE A 400 3.57 20.36 -2.87
C ILE A 400 3.47 21.80 -3.39
N ASP A 401 2.42 22.49 -2.95
CA ASP A 401 2.15 23.88 -3.24
C ASP A 401 2.39 24.78 -2.00
N GLU A 402 2.16 26.08 -2.16
CA GLU A 402 2.32 27.03 -1.07
C GLU A 402 1.38 26.74 0.11
N ALA A 403 0.20 26.18 -0.14
CA ALA A 403 -0.78 25.84 0.90
C ALA A 403 -0.34 24.60 1.71
N PHE A 404 0.25 23.60 1.06
CA PHE A 404 0.87 22.47 1.73
C PHE A 404 2.04 22.91 2.61
N LEU A 405 2.97 23.70 2.06
CA LEU A 405 4.11 24.24 2.81
C LEU A 405 3.62 25.09 3.99
N GLN A 406 2.59 25.92 3.79
CA GLN A 406 1.96 26.66 4.88
C GLN A 406 1.40 25.75 5.96
N SER A 407 0.74 24.65 5.57
CA SER A 407 0.17 23.70 6.54
C SER A 407 1.24 23.02 7.40
N LEU A 408 2.43 22.75 6.85
CA LEU A 408 3.57 22.24 7.62
C LEU A 408 4.10 23.30 8.59
N ILE A 409 4.20 24.55 8.15
CA ILE A 409 4.65 25.68 8.99
C ILE A 409 3.66 25.92 10.14
N ASP A 410 2.36 25.99 9.84
CA ASP A 410 1.29 26.18 10.84
C ASP A 410 1.27 25.03 11.85
N ASN A 411 1.41 23.80 11.36
CA ASN A 411 1.48 22.62 12.21
C ASN A 411 2.70 22.70 13.14
N ALA A 412 3.87 23.03 12.60
CA ALA A 412 5.09 23.16 13.37
C ALA A 412 4.98 24.24 14.46
N ALA A 413 4.47 25.42 14.11
CA ALA A 413 4.30 26.50 15.07
C ALA A 413 3.28 26.15 16.19
N GLN A 414 2.15 25.53 15.84
CA GLN A 414 1.10 25.22 16.81
C GLN A 414 1.43 24.01 17.69
N ASN A 415 2.05 22.98 17.12
CA ASN A 415 2.22 21.68 17.77
C ASN A 415 3.67 21.39 18.19
N GLN A 416 4.60 22.32 17.94
CA GLN A 416 6.03 22.13 18.16
C GLN A 416 6.55 20.90 17.40
N THR A 417 6.16 20.80 16.14
CA THR A 417 6.54 19.68 15.27
C THR A 417 8.05 19.68 15.06
N GLU A 418 8.64 18.49 15.17
CA GLU A 418 10.06 18.26 14.90
C GLU A 418 10.19 17.37 13.66
N LEU A 419 11.07 17.75 12.74
CA LEU A 419 11.46 16.97 11.59
C LEU A 419 12.92 16.54 11.73
N HIS A 420 13.19 15.24 11.67
CA HIS A 420 14.53 14.70 11.62
C HIS A 420 14.72 13.94 10.31
N LEU A 421 15.63 14.40 9.47
CA LEU A 421 16.06 13.69 8.26
C LEU A 421 17.47 13.15 8.50
N ASN A 422 17.64 11.86 8.33
CA ASN A 422 18.92 11.18 8.43
C ASN A 422 19.15 10.37 7.17
N THR A 423 20.30 10.55 6.52
CA THR A 423 20.73 9.68 5.43
C THR A 423 22.15 9.21 5.68
N ALA A 424 22.41 7.94 5.35
CA ALA A 424 23.73 7.35 5.40
C ALA A 424 23.98 6.54 4.14
N VAL A 425 25.16 6.76 3.55
CA VAL A 425 25.68 6.00 2.41
C VAL A 425 26.95 5.30 2.87
N GLU A 426 26.85 3.99 3.05
CA GLU A 426 27.97 3.12 3.40
C GLU A 426 28.67 2.69 2.11
N THR A 427 29.98 2.90 2.07
CA THR A 427 30.84 2.51 0.95
C THR A 427 32.02 1.69 1.46
N GLU A 428 32.75 1.05 0.55
CA GLU A 428 34.02 0.39 0.90
C GLU A 428 35.10 1.35 1.43
N ALA A 429 35.00 2.64 1.09
CA ALA A 429 35.93 3.69 1.50
C ALA A 429 35.53 4.36 2.83
N GLY A 430 34.34 4.08 3.36
CA GLY A 430 33.80 4.69 4.58
C GLY A 430 32.32 5.06 4.45
N THR A 431 31.75 5.63 5.52
CA THR A 431 30.33 6.00 5.58
C THR A 431 30.19 7.52 5.52
N ALA A 432 29.47 8.01 4.51
CA ALA A 432 29.03 9.41 4.46
C ALA A 432 27.65 9.53 5.12
N THR A 433 27.43 10.58 5.90
CA THR A 433 26.16 10.82 6.60
C THR A 433 25.72 12.26 6.40
N ALA A 434 24.42 12.48 6.24
CA ALA A 434 23.81 13.80 6.38
C ALA A 434 22.61 13.73 7.32
N LYS A 435 22.55 14.68 8.25
CA LYS A 435 21.48 14.86 9.22
C LYS A 435 20.93 16.28 9.10
N ILE A 436 19.62 16.42 9.14
CA ILE A 436 18.93 17.70 9.23
C ILE A 436 17.85 17.56 10.30
N ASP A 437 17.91 18.42 11.31
CA ASP A 437 16.89 18.55 12.34
C ASP A 437 16.25 19.93 12.19
N ILE A 438 14.91 19.98 12.10
CA ILE A 438 14.13 21.23 12.05
C ILE A 438 13.11 21.19 13.17
N LYS A 439 13.06 22.25 13.97
CA LYS A 439 12.13 22.39 15.09
C LYS A 439 11.54 23.79 15.11
N ALA A 440 10.23 23.90 15.29
CA ALA A 440 9.61 25.21 15.57
C ALA A 440 9.93 25.69 17.01
N VAL A 441 10.22 26.98 17.15
CA VAL A 441 10.51 27.63 18.43
C VAL A 441 9.19 27.99 19.13
N ALA A 442 9.11 27.80 20.46
CA ALA A 442 7.87 28.01 21.24
C ALA A 442 7.23 29.41 21.10
N ALA A 443 8.01 30.44 20.75
CA ALA A 443 7.51 31.79 20.52
C ALA A 443 6.59 31.92 19.28
N ALA A 444 6.69 31.00 18.32
CA ALA A 444 5.83 30.93 17.15
C ALA A 444 4.40 30.45 17.49
N ALA A 445 4.18 29.82 18.65
CA ALA A 445 2.87 29.33 19.07
C ALA A 445 1.96 30.43 19.65
N ASP A 446 2.54 31.47 20.25
CA ASP A 446 1.82 32.44 21.10
C ASP A 446 1.24 33.65 20.35
N ASN A 447 1.69 33.95 19.13
CA ASN A 447 1.42 35.27 18.51
C ASN A 447 0.21 35.35 17.57
N GLY A 448 -0.47 34.25 17.24
CA GLY A 448 -1.68 34.28 16.37
C GLY A 448 -1.50 34.93 14.98
N SER A 449 -0.29 35.37 14.64
CA SER A 449 0.12 36.13 13.45
C SER A 449 0.68 35.25 12.33
N HIS A 450 0.90 33.96 12.60
CA HIS A 450 1.53 33.02 11.64
C HIS A 450 0.57 32.53 10.55
N LYS A 451 -0.64 33.10 10.45
CA LYS A 451 -1.70 32.65 9.54
C LYS A 451 -1.39 32.79 8.04
N ASN A 452 -0.23 33.33 7.65
CA ASN A 452 0.13 33.45 6.22
C ASN A 452 1.65 33.72 6.00
N ARG A 453 2.42 32.73 5.50
CA ARG A 453 3.84 32.86 5.10
C ARG A 453 4.04 34.00 4.11
N SER A 454 3.09 34.19 3.19
CA SER A 454 3.11 35.26 2.20
C SER A 454 3.14 36.68 2.81
N SER A 455 2.87 36.82 4.11
CA SER A 455 2.93 38.09 4.85
C SER A 455 4.14 38.23 5.80
N MET A 456 4.96 37.18 5.96
CA MET A 456 6.12 37.17 6.85
C MET A 456 7.40 37.58 6.12
N SER A 457 8.24 38.41 6.75
CA SER A 457 9.62 38.59 6.26
C SER A 457 10.44 37.31 6.47
N ASP A 458 11.47 37.11 5.66
CA ASP A 458 12.39 35.97 5.81
C ASP A 458 13.08 35.99 7.18
N GLU A 459 13.41 37.18 7.71
CA GLU A 459 13.95 37.32 9.08
C GLU A 459 12.96 36.85 10.16
N SER A 460 11.65 37.09 9.98
CA SER A 460 10.64 36.64 10.93
C SER A 460 10.44 35.13 10.84
N PHE A 461 10.46 34.60 9.62
CA PHE A 461 10.38 33.16 9.38
C PHE A 461 11.57 32.42 10.01
N LEU A 462 12.80 32.91 9.85
CA LEU A 462 13.99 32.28 10.42
C LEU A 462 14.10 32.39 11.96
N GLN A 463 13.29 33.23 12.60
CA GLN A 463 13.18 33.27 14.06
C GLN A 463 12.25 32.20 14.63
N ASP A 464 11.35 31.68 13.80
CA ASP A 464 10.35 30.69 14.21
C ASP A 464 10.88 29.25 14.19
N PHE A 465 12.09 29.04 13.64
CA PHE A 465 12.70 27.71 13.50
C PHE A 465 14.12 27.66 14.05
N ASP A 466 14.40 26.58 14.79
CA ASP A 466 15.74 26.09 15.02
C ASP A 466 16.04 25.02 13.96
N ILE A 467 17.16 25.18 13.24
CA ILE A 467 17.61 24.23 12.21
C ILE A 467 19.03 23.80 12.56
N GLU A 468 19.29 22.50 12.57
CA GLU A 468 20.63 21.92 12.65
C GLU A 468 20.84 21.04 11.43
N ALA A 469 21.93 21.23 10.70
CA ALA A 469 22.28 20.38 9.56
C ALA A 469 23.75 19.98 9.65
N LEU A 470 24.02 18.68 9.66
CA LEU A 470 25.36 18.12 9.75
C LEU A 470 25.60 17.13 8.62
N VAL A 471 26.56 17.43 7.75
CA VAL A 471 27.06 16.52 6.73
C VAL A 471 28.47 16.11 7.09
N ARG A 472 28.76 14.80 7.06
CA ARG A 472 30.10 14.24 7.26
C ARG A 472 30.43 13.30 6.12
N VAL A 473 31.53 13.58 5.43
CA VAL A 473 32.03 12.75 4.32
C VAL A 473 33.48 12.37 4.62
N PRO A 474 33.81 11.08 4.79
CA PRO A 474 35.19 10.63 4.96
C PRO A 474 36.08 11.12 3.81
N GLU A 475 37.28 11.61 4.12
CA GLU A 475 38.20 12.11 3.08
C GLU A 475 38.59 11.03 2.05
N THR A 476 38.52 9.77 2.46
CA THR A 476 38.76 8.59 1.62
C THR A 476 37.78 8.47 0.46
N ILE A 477 36.53 8.94 0.57
CA ILE A 477 35.53 8.84 -0.51
C ILE A 477 35.88 9.80 -1.67
N PRO A 478 36.06 11.12 -1.46
CA PRO A 478 36.51 12.01 -2.53
C PRO A 478 37.89 11.66 -3.08
N GLN A 479 38.78 11.08 -2.27
CA GLN A 479 40.07 10.61 -2.74
C GLN A 479 39.93 9.42 -3.70
N ALA A 480 39.13 8.42 -3.34
CA ALA A 480 38.94 7.22 -4.14
C ALA A 480 38.17 7.49 -5.45
N THR A 481 37.26 8.47 -5.45
CA THR A 481 36.56 8.93 -6.67
C THR A 481 37.33 9.95 -7.50
N GLY A 482 38.47 10.46 -7.01
CA GLY A 482 39.23 11.55 -7.65
C GLY A 482 38.58 12.94 -7.53
N MET A 483 37.49 13.07 -6.75
CA MET A 483 36.76 14.32 -6.54
C MET A 483 37.34 15.23 -5.43
N ALA A 484 38.40 14.81 -4.73
CA ALA A 484 38.96 15.58 -3.62
C ALA A 484 39.31 17.04 -4.00
N ALA A 485 40.01 17.25 -5.11
CA ALA A 485 40.37 18.59 -5.56
C ALA A 485 39.14 19.44 -5.93
N MET A 486 38.09 18.82 -6.46
CA MET A 486 36.82 19.50 -6.77
C MET A 486 36.11 19.93 -5.49
N MET A 487 35.98 19.04 -4.49
CA MET A 487 35.40 19.39 -3.19
C MET A 487 36.16 20.53 -2.51
N GLU A 488 37.48 20.45 -2.47
CA GLU A 488 38.31 21.49 -1.84
C GLU A 488 38.25 22.84 -2.57
N MET A 489 38.03 22.84 -3.89
CA MET A 489 37.94 24.07 -4.69
C MET A 489 36.55 24.71 -4.63
N GLN A 490 35.49 23.90 -4.78
CA GLN A 490 34.11 24.40 -4.90
C GLN A 490 33.46 24.66 -3.56
N ALA A 491 33.80 23.90 -2.52
CA ALA A 491 33.22 24.03 -1.20
C ALA A 491 34.13 24.80 -0.22
N LYS A 492 35.14 25.49 -0.76
CA LYS A 492 36.09 26.31 -0.01
C LYS A 492 35.33 27.41 0.77
N GLY A 493 35.42 27.36 2.09
CA GLY A 493 34.73 28.28 2.99
C GLY A 493 33.42 27.74 3.57
N PHE A 494 32.87 26.65 3.00
CA PHE A 494 31.66 26.00 3.51
C PHE A 494 31.94 24.68 4.23
N LEU A 495 33.09 24.04 3.96
CA LEU A 495 33.51 22.80 4.62
C LEU A 495 34.70 23.05 5.54
N LYS A 496 34.68 22.41 6.71
CA LYS A 496 35.87 22.20 7.55
C LYS A 496 36.37 20.77 7.41
N LYS A 497 37.66 20.55 7.68
CA LYS A 497 38.21 19.20 7.86
C LYS A 497 38.30 18.91 9.35
N GLU A 498 37.73 17.80 9.79
CA GLU A 498 37.72 17.38 11.19
C GLU A 498 37.77 15.86 11.27
N ASP A 499 38.72 15.31 12.04
CA ASP A 499 38.89 13.86 12.25
C ASP A 499 38.88 13.02 10.97
N GLY A 500 39.54 13.48 9.91
CA GLY A 500 39.59 12.79 8.61
C GLY A 500 38.29 12.83 7.79
N HIS A 501 37.40 13.78 8.09
CA HIS A 501 36.16 14.01 7.36
C HIS A 501 36.09 15.45 6.84
N TYR A 502 35.47 15.60 5.66
CA TYR A 502 34.85 16.87 5.28
C TYR A 502 33.54 17.02 6.04
N VAL A 503 33.41 18.13 6.76
CA VAL A 503 32.25 18.42 7.61
C VAL A 503 31.61 19.74 7.18
N LEU A 504 30.30 19.71 6.98
CA LEU A 504 29.42 20.88 6.93
C LEU A 504 28.55 20.86 8.18
N ASP A 505 28.69 21.88 9.01
CA ASP A 505 27.94 22.00 10.27
C ASP A 505 27.21 23.34 10.27
N PHE A 506 25.92 23.32 9.95
CA PHE A 506 25.07 24.50 9.91
C PHE A 506 24.13 24.50 11.11
N SER A 507 23.98 25.64 11.76
CA SER A 507 22.98 25.83 12.80
C SER A 507 22.32 27.20 12.67
N LEU A 508 20.99 27.22 12.65
CA LEU A 508 20.15 28.39 12.87
C LEU A 508 19.50 28.22 14.24
N LYS A 509 19.78 29.13 15.18
CA LYS A 509 19.13 29.15 16.49
C LYS A 509 18.72 30.55 16.88
N ASN A 510 17.46 30.74 17.26
CA ASN A 510 16.92 32.05 17.64
C ASN A 510 17.25 33.15 16.62
N GLY A 511 17.06 32.87 15.32
CA GLY A 511 17.36 33.81 14.23
C GLY A 511 18.85 34.13 14.05
N LYS A 512 19.77 33.30 14.56
CA LYS A 512 21.22 33.44 14.34
C LYS A 512 21.76 32.23 13.62
N ALA A 513 22.27 32.43 12.41
CA ALA A 513 22.87 31.39 11.61
C ALA A 513 24.39 31.29 11.85
N THR A 514 24.88 30.07 11.93
CA THR A 514 26.30 29.74 11.96
C THR A 514 26.61 28.63 10.97
N LEU A 515 27.79 28.70 10.36
CA LEU A 515 28.35 27.66 9.52
C LEU A 515 29.74 27.33 10.02
N ASN A 516 29.96 26.08 10.38
CA ASN A 516 31.17 25.57 11.02
C ASN A 516 31.58 26.42 12.24
N GLY A 517 30.58 26.88 13.01
CA GLY A 517 30.76 27.75 14.19
C GLY A 517 31.04 29.22 13.88
N GLN A 518 31.11 29.63 12.61
CA GLN A 518 31.26 31.02 12.20
C GLN A 518 29.91 31.66 11.91
N ALA A 519 29.67 32.86 12.42
CA ALA A 519 28.42 33.58 12.17
C ALA A 519 28.23 33.87 10.67
N LEU A 520 27.03 33.60 10.15
CA LEU A 520 26.62 34.00 8.82
C LEU A 520 25.80 35.30 8.88
N PRO A 521 25.97 36.22 7.92
CA PRO A 521 25.00 37.29 7.72
C PRO A 521 23.70 36.66 7.20
N LEU A 522 22.59 36.90 7.91
CA LEU A 522 21.24 36.58 7.45
C LEU A 522 20.66 37.74 6.65
#